data_AF-A0A955DEA5-F1
#
_entry.id   AF-A0A955DEA5-F1
#
_cell.length_a   1.000
_cell.length_b   1.000
_cell.length_c   1.000
_cell.angle_alpha   90.00
_cell.angle_beta   90.00
_cell.angle_gamma   90.00
#
_symmetry.space_group_name_H-M   'P 1'
#
loop_
_entity.id
_entity.type
_entity.pdbx_description
1 polymer ?
#
loop_
_entity_poly.entity_id
_entity_poly.type
_entity_poly.pdbx_seq_one_letter_code
_entity_poly.pdbx_strand_id
1 'polypeptide(L)'
;YAYLKYTGTGGAYGRRVVVARIETKDGGATFDPATIKELIAYDEPEHNHHGGPARFGPDGMLYIPFGDGILNPPKGQDRSQDLGTIRGKMLRIDVDHGDPYAIPADNPFVATKGARGEIWARGFRNPYEWSFDDDGTLWLGDVGADSREEVDRVVKGGNYGWRIREGTMCVYPPDCGSSDLVDPVYEYSHDEGFAIVGGRIYRGKKLPWLVGRYVFGDVMTGQIWALYTDPTTHRTTREQIATTNSILTQIAEDADRELVAVTPGRGPLKLVANTEPPRDAPRLLSQTGCVDMQHPRLAAPGLAPYDVAMQLWSDGADKARFIALPQRSAVKLHQYTPTAVDFELPKGAIVVKTFFLEGRPIETRLLVNHDPEGFRGYSYEWNDRATEATLLDDLKKKRIGNVDWHYPSRAQCFACHTGAADRVLGFLVPQLNNQMSYRDGHVRNQLDELDARGFFATSPPAPYTLPAFVDRDDTRADDGAWARAYLHANCSHCHRPGGGGAGGANLHAGAPLDNNLCMFEGKIDGENMHWVEPGKPDKSLIVRRMDRDDGSRMPPIGTSIRDALAIKRIRAWI
;
A
#
# COMPACT_ATOMS: atom_id res chain seq x y z
N TYR A 1 -18.90 -29.24 -17.89
CA TYR A 1 -17.88 -29.37 -16.82
C TYR A 1 -17.51 -27.99 -16.31
N ALA A 2 -17.14 -27.87 -15.04
CA ALA A 2 -16.34 -26.77 -14.52
C ALA A 2 -14.92 -27.27 -14.20
N TYR A 3 -13.96 -26.36 -14.24
CA TYR A 3 -12.55 -26.65 -13.99
C TYR A 3 -12.10 -25.88 -12.76
N LEU A 4 -11.46 -26.60 -11.85
CA LEU A 4 -11.09 -26.10 -10.54
C LEU A 4 -9.58 -26.25 -10.38
N LYS A 5 -8.98 -25.26 -9.71
CA LYS A 5 -7.64 -25.40 -9.14
C LYS A 5 -7.73 -25.07 -7.67
N TYR A 6 -7.30 -26.00 -6.82
CA TYR A 6 -7.39 -25.84 -5.37
C TYR A 6 -6.25 -26.55 -4.65
N THR A 7 -6.04 -26.16 -3.40
CA THR A 7 -5.14 -26.85 -2.48
C THR A 7 -5.93 -27.87 -1.68
N GLY A 8 -5.54 -29.13 -1.76
CA GLY A 8 -6.16 -30.27 -1.07
C GLY A 8 -5.26 -30.86 0.01
N THR A 9 -5.84 -31.72 0.85
CA THR A 9 -5.10 -32.53 1.84
C THR A 9 -4.64 -33.86 1.22
N GLY A 10 -3.53 -34.41 1.69
CA GLY A 10 -2.97 -35.70 1.25
C GLY A 10 -1.58 -35.60 0.59
N GLY A 11 -1.09 -36.68 -0.02
CA GLY A 11 0.27 -36.71 -0.59
C GLY A 11 1.37 -36.78 0.48
N ALA A 12 2.64 -36.83 0.05
CA ALA A 12 3.80 -37.04 0.92
C ALA A 12 3.97 -35.96 2.02
N TYR A 13 3.43 -34.76 1.79
CA TYR A 13 3.54 -33.62 2.71
C TYR A 13 2.22 -33.26 3.40
N GLY A 14 1.19 -34.11 3.26
CA GLY A 14 -0.16 -33.82 3.77
C GLY A 14 -0.89 -32.72 3.00
N ARG A 15 -0.30 -32.21 1.91
CA ARG A 15 -0.86 -31.19 1.03
C ARG A 15 -0.54 -31.45 -0.44
N ARG A 16 -1.51 -31.14 -1.30
CA ARG A 16 -1.41 -31.24 -2.77
C ARG A 16 -2.02 -30.01 -3.43
N VAL A 17 -1.52 -29.63 -4.59
CA VAL A 17 -2.23 -28.72 -5.50
C VAL A 17 -2.86 -29.56 -6.60
N VAL A 18 -4.16 -29.36 -6.82
CA VAL A 18 -4.97 -30.17 -7.72
C VAL A 18 -5.66 -29.27 -8.73
N VAL A 19 -5.56 -29.64 -10.00
CA VAL A 19 -6.41 -29.18 -11.10
C VAL A 19 -7.37 -30.32 -11.41
N ALA A 20 -8.66 -30.06 -11.37
CA ALA A 20 -9.68 -31.07 -11.60
C ALA A 20 -10.82 -30.53 -12.48
N ARG A 21 -11.57 -31.44 -13.08
CA ARG A 21 -12.89 -31.14 -13.66
C ARG A 21 -14.00 -31.72 -12.78
N ILE A 22 -15.14 -31.06 -12.75
CA ILE A 22 -16.35 -31.48 -12.06
C ILE A 22 -17.56 -31.31 -12.99
N GLU A 23 -18.52 -32.23 -12.91
CA GLU A 23 -19.73 -32.16 -13.72
C GLU A 23 -20.78 -31.23 -13.10
N THR A 24 -21.51 -30.57 -14.00
CA THR A 24 -22.73 -29.85 -13.68
C THR A 24 -23.79 -30.27 -14.70
N LYS A 25 -25.02 -30.46 -14.23
CA LYS A 25 -26.18 -30.86 -15.05
C LYS A 25 -27.14 -29.70 -15.31
N ASP A 26 -26.91 -28.55 -14.70
CA ASP A 26 -27.83 -27.41 -14.65
C ASP A 26 -27.15 -26.08 -15.01
N GLY A 27 -26.08 -26.15 -15.82
CA GLY A 27 -25.39 -24.95 -16.29
C GLY A 27 -24.52 -24.26 -15.23
N GLY A 28 -24.09 -24.99 -14.20
CA GLY A 28 -23.17 -24.50 -13.16
C GLY A 28 -23.85 -24.03 -11.88
N ALA A 29 -25.16 -24.23 -11.74
CA ALA A 29 -25.87 -23.91 -10.49
C ALA A 29 -25.58 -24.93 -9.40
N THR A 30 -25.41 -26.20 -9.76
CA THR A 30 -24.95 -27.26 -8.86
C THR A 30 -23.84 -28.11 -9.49
N PHE A 31 -23.01 -28.68 -8.62
CA PHE A 31 -21.92 -29.57 -8.98
C PHE A 31 -22.01 -30.86 -8.17
N ASP A 32 -21.74 -32.00 -8.80
CA ASP A 32 -21.73 -33.30 -8.15
C ASP A 32 -20.30 -33.67 -7.72
N PRO A 33 -19.96 -33.66 -6.41
CA PRO A 33 -18.61 -33.97 -5.95
C PRO A 33 -18.14 -35.38 -6.32
N ALA A 34 -19.05 -36.33 -6.56
CA ALA A 34 -18.70 -37.68 -6.98
C ALA A 34 -18.10 -37.75 -8.40
N THR A 35 -18.25 -36.66 -9.18
CA THR A 35 -17.76 -36.56 -10.56
C THR A 35 -16.40 -35.86 -10.68
N ILE A 36 -15.78 -35.49 -9.56
CA ILE A 36 -14.45 -34.88 -9.56
C ILE A 36 -13.46 -35.83 -10.21
N LYS A 37 -12.77 -35.34 -11.24
CA LYS A 37 -11.67 -36.03 -11.91
C LYS A 37 -10.42 -35.16 -11.89
N GLU A 38 -9.38 -35.62 -11.22
CA GLU A 38 -8.07 -34.97 -11.21
C GLU A 38 -7.48 -34.98 -12.64
N LEU A 39 -7.03 -33.82 -13.09
CA LEU A 39 -6.32 -33.65 -14.36
C LEU A 39 -4.82 -33.60 -14.09
N ILE A 40 -4.40 -32.68 -13.22
CA ILE A 40 -3.01 -32.51 -12.80
C ILE A 40 -3.02 -32.42 -11.28
N ALA A 41 -2.16 -33.17 -10.63
CA ALA A 41 -1.95 -33.04 -9.20
C ALA A 41 -0.49 -33.30 -8.84
N TYR A 42 0.00 -32.57 -7.84
CA TYR A 42 1.34 -32.79 -7.29
C TYR A 42 1.35 -32.52 -5.78
N ASP A 43 2.29 -33.18 -5.11
CA ASP A 43 2.50 -33.01 -3.67
C ASP A 43 3.26 -31.71 -3.40
N GLU A 44 2.73 -30.90 -2.49
CA GLU A 44 3.21 -29.54 -2.24
C GLU A 44 3.90 -29.46 -0.87
N PRO A 45 5.24 -29.38 -0.83
CA PRO A 45 5.97 -29.26 0.43
C PRO A 45 5.75 -27.89 1.10
N GLU A 46 5.57 -26.80 0.34
CA GLU A 46 5.65 -25.42 0.88
C GLU A 46 4.32 -24.66 0.84
N HIS A 47 3.99 -23.92 1.89
CA HIS A 47 2.66 -23.31 2.10
C HIS A 47 2.35 -22.14 1.16
N ASN A 48 3.28 -21.78 0.29
CA ASN A 48 3.28 -20.58 -0.52
C ASN A 48 3.51 -20.89 -2.01
N HIS A 49 3.26 -19.89 -2.84
CA HIS A 49 3.52 -19.86 -4.29
C HIS A 49 2.83 -20.98 -5.08
N HIS A 50 1.51 -21.12 -4.90
CA HIS A 50 0.74 -22.11 -5.67
C HIS A 50 0.31 -21.57 -7.04
N GLY A 51 0.46 -20.26 -7.29
CA GLY A 51 -0.10 -19.56 -8.45
C GLY A 51 -1.63 -19.41 -8.36
N GLY A 52 -2.22 -18.66 -9.29
CA GLY A 52 -3.66 -18.37 -9.28
C GLY A 52 -4.53 -19.36 -10.08
N PRO A 53 -5.72 -18.95 -10.54
CA PRO A 53 -6.75 -19.87 -11.05
C PRO A 53 -6.45 -20.41 -12.46
N ALA A 54 -7.07 -21.55 -12.80
CA ALA A 54 -7.11 -22.05 -14.17
C ALA A 54 -8.27 -21.40 -14.95
N ARG A 55 -8.05 -21.01 -16.20
CA ARG A 55 -9.09 -20.41 -17.07
C ARG A 55 -8.87 -20.83 -18.53
N PHE A 56 -9.94 -20.81 -19.31
CA PHE A 56 -9.85 -21.05 -20.74
C PHE A 56 -9.31 -19.82 -21.47
N GLY A 57 -8.43 -20.06 -22.43
CA GLY A 57 -8.03 -19.05 -23.40
C GLY A 57 -9.02 -18.92 -24.56
N PRO A 58 -8.86 -17.89 -25.40
CA PRO A 58 -9.69 -17.68 -26.59
C PRO A 58 -9.54 -18.80 -27.64
N ASP A 59 -8.49 -19.61 -27.52
CA ASP A 59 -8.19 -20.78 -28.34
C ASP A 59 -8.88 -22.07 -27.85
N GLY A 60 -9.70 -21.99 -26.79
CA GLY A 60 -10.40 -23.13 -26.21
C GLY A 60 -9.53 -24.02 -25.32
N MET A 61 -8.26 -23.66 -25.08
CA MET A 61 -7.36 -24.45 -24.23
C MET A 61 -7.42 -24.00 -22.78
N LEU A 62 -7.15 -24.91 -21.84
CA LEU A 62 -7.08 -24.58 -20.42
C LEU A 62 -5.67 -24.11 -20.06
N TYR A 63 -5.55 -22.86 -19.60
CA TYR A 63 -4.31 -22.27 -19.11
C TYR A 63 -4.25 -22.32 -17.58
N ILE A 64 -3.08 -22.69 -17.05
CA ILE A 64 -2.91 -23.02 -15.64
C ILE A 64 -1.58 -22.44 -15.14
N PRO A 65 -1.60 -21.38 -14.31
CA PRO A 65 -0.38 -20.87 -13.69
C PRO A 65 0.03 -21.77 -12.52
N PHE A 66 1.33 -21.97 -12.33
CA PHE A 66 1.89 -22.60 -11.13
C PHE A 66 3.09 -21.80 -10.67
N GLY A 67 3.13 -21.45 -9.38
CA GLY A 67 4.31 -20.85 -8.78
C GLY A 67 5.45 -21.85 -8.60
N ASP A 68 6.60 -21.33 -8.20
CA ASP A 68 7.82 -22.12 -7.99
C ASP A 68 7.73 -23.06 -6.77
N GLY A 69 6.78 -22.80 -5.88
CA GLY A 69 6.51 -23.56 -4.66
C GLY A 69 7.67 -23.52 -3.67
N ILE A 70 8.43 -22.42 -3.63
CA ILE A 70 9.55 -22.26 -2.70
C ILE A 70 9.79 -20.78 -2.35
N LEU A 71 9.89 -20.47 -1.07
CA LEU A 71 10.06 -19.08 -0.62
C LEU A 71 11.41 -18.49 -1.03
N ASN A 72 12.49 -19.26 -0.82
CA ASN A 72 13.88 -18.84 -0.98
C ASN A 72 14.71 -19.97 -1.61
N PRO A 73 14.62 -20.21 -2.93
CA PRO A 73 15.37 -21.30 -3.54
C PRO A 73 16.88 -21.01 -3.49
N PRO A 74 17.71 -21.98 -3.04
CA PRO A 74 19.17 -21.87 -3.13
C PRO A 74 19.64 -21.74 -4.59
N LYS A 75 20.81 -21.14 -4.81
CA LYS A 75 21.44 -21.07 -6.13
C LYS A 75 21.53 -22.47 -6.76
N GLY A 76 21.03 -22.64 -7.98
CA GLY A 76 21.00 -23.91 -8.70
C GLY A 76 19.73 -24.75 -8.51
N GLN A 77 18.74 -24.25 -7.75
CA GLN A 77 17.39 -24.84 -7.69
C GLN A 77 16.36 -23.95 -8.41
N ASP A 78 16.63 -23.66 -9.68
CA ASP A 78 15.84 -22.75 -10.50
C ASP A 78 14.66 -23.47 -11.17
N ARG A 79 13.70 -23.92 -10.34
CA ARG A 79 12.50 -24.63 -10.79
C ARG A 79 11.75 -23.88 -11.89
N SER A 80 11.72 -22.56 -11.81
CA SER A 80 11.08 -21.69 -12.79
C SER A 80 11.79 -21.69 -14.15
N GLN A 81 13.09 -22.00 -14.19
CA GLN A 81 13.87 -22.15 -15.44
C GLN A 81 13.88 -23.59 -15.95
N ASP A 82 13.84 -24.58 -15.05
CA ASP A 82 13.81 -26.01 -15.38
C ASP A 82 12.52 -26.38 -16.15
N LEU A 83 12.68 -26.93 -17.35
CA LEU A 83 11.59 -27.37 -18.22
C LEU A 83 11.08 -28.78 -17.86
N GLY A 84 11.79 -29.55 -17.03
CA GLY A 84 11.37 -30.87 -16.56
C GLY A 84 10.25 -30.82 -15.51
N THR A 85 9.89 -29.62 -15.04
CA THR A 85 8.89 -29.39 -14.00
C THR A 85 7.84 -28.37 -14.42
N ILE A 86 6.66 -28.44 -13.79
CA ILE A 86 5.55 -27.50 -13.99
C ILE A 86 5.62 -26.27 -13.08
N ARG A 87 6.66 -26.16 -12.25
CA ARG A 87 6.82 -25.10 -11.24
C ARG A 87 7.32 -23.79 -11.87
N GLY A 88 6.73 -22.67 -11.48
CA GLY A 88 7.04 -21.34 -12.02
C GLY A 88 6.73 -21.22 -13.51
N LYS A 89 5.58 -21.77 -13.94
CA LYS A 89 5.15 -21.89 -15.33
C LYS A 89 3.72 -21.40 -15.52
N MET A 90 3.44 -20.95 -16.74
CA MET A 90 2.08 -21.00 -17.30
C MET A 90 1.98 -22.27 -18.15
N LEU A 91 1.03 -23.14 -17.85
CA LEU A 91 0.73 -24.32 -18.67
C LEU A 91 -0.43 -24.03 -19.63
N ARG A 92 -0.52 -24.82 -20.70
CA ARG A 92 -1.63 -24.85 -21.65
C ARG A 92 -1.92 -26.30 -22.06
N ILE A 93 -3.14 -26.79 -21.79
CA ILE A 93 -3.56 -28.17 -22.07
C ILE A 93 -4.89 -28.22 -22.83
N ASP A 94 -5.10 -29.31 -23.57
CA ASP A 94 -6.34 -29.61 -24.28
C ASP A 94 -7.17 -30.64 -23.50
N VAL A 95 -8.26 -30.20 -22.90
CA VAL A 95 -9.11 -31.06 -22.05
C VAL A 95 -10.20 -31.80 -22.82
N ASP A 96 -10.35 -31.52 -24.11
CA ASP A 96 -11.41 -32.09 -24.97
C ASP A 96 -10.88 -33.27 -25.80
N HIS A 97 -9.57 -33.30 -26.11
CA HIS A 97 -8.98 -34.30 -27.01
C HIS A 97 -8.01 -35.29 -26.33
N GLY A 98 -8.17 -35.53 -25.03
CA GLY A 98 -7.43 -36.58 -24.31
C GLY A 98 -8.07 -36.95 -22.99
N ASP A 99 -7.64 -38.08 -22.42
CA ASP A 99 -8.05 -38.51 -21.08
C ASP A 99 -6.81 -38.81 -20.22
N PRO A 100 -6.47 -37.98 -19.20
CA PRO A 100 -7.27 -36.85 -18.68
C PRO A 100 -7.22 -35.56 -19.53
N TYR A 101 -6.23 -35.40 -20.39
CA TYR A 101 -6.07 -34.28 -21.34
C TYR A 101 -5.04 -34.65 -22.42
N ALA A 102 -4.97 -33.88 -23.50
CA ALA A 102 -3.92 -33.93 -24.50
C ALA A 102 -2.98 -32.71 -24.40
N ILE A 103 -1.77 -32.85 -24.94
CA ILE A 103 -0.82 -31.74 -25.09
C ILE A 103 -1.04 -31.11 -26.47
N PRO A 104 -1.38 -29.82 -26.56
CA PRO A 104 -1.46 -29.13 -27.84
C PRO A 104 -0.15 -29.23 -28.61
N ALA A 105 -0.21 -29.69 -29.87
CA ALA A 105 0.98 -29.93 -30.69
C ALA A 105 1.77 -28.64 -30.99
N ASP A 106 1.13 -27.49 -30.89
CA ASP A 106 1.75 -26.19 -31.07
C ASP A 106 2.34 -25.61 -29.78
N ASN A 107 2.33 -26.31 -28.64
CA ASN A 107 3.03 -25.83 -27.45
C ASN A 107 4.55 -25.71 -27.71
N PRO A 108 5.23 -24.70 -27.14
CA PRO A 108 6.59 -24.32 -27.52
C PRO A 108 7.67 -25.36 -27.19
N PHE A 109 7.41 -26.27 -26.24
CA PHE A 109 8.44 -27.21 -25.74
C PHE A 109 8.14 -28.68 -26.05
N VAL A 110 7.16 -28.99 -26.91
CA VAL A 110 6.74 -30.38 -27.23
C VAL A 110 7.89 -31.20 -27.82
N ALA A 111 8.73 -30.59 -28.66
CA ALA A 111 9.87 -31.26 -29.28
C ALA A 111 11.15 -31.24 -28.41
N THR A 112 11.12 -30.58 -27.26
CA THR A 112 12.29 -30.40 -26.41
C THR A 112 12.46 -31.62 -25.49
N LYS A 113 13.55 -32.37 -25.70
CA LYS A 113 13.83 -33.58 -24.91
C LYS A 113 13.93 -33.24 -23.41
N GLY A 114 13.14 -33.94 -22.59
CA GLY A 114 13.11 -33.75 -21.14
C GLY A 114 12.25 -32.58 -20.67
N ALA A 115 11.68 -31.79 -21.58
CA ALA A 115 10.71 -30.76 -21.23
C ALA A 115 9.31 -31.35 -21.05
N ARG A 116 8.52 -30.69 -20.19
CA ARG A 116 7.08 -30.91 -20.06
C ARG A 116 6.37 -30.21 -21.22
N GLY A 117 5.68 -30.98 -22.05
CA GLY A 117 4.98 -30.47 -23.23
C GLY A 117 3.82 -29.53 -22.90
N GLU A 118 3.35 -29.54 -21.65
CA GLU A 118 2.30 -28.65 -21.13
C GLU A 118 2.74 -27.19 -21.00
N ILE A 119 4.06 -26.91 -20.98
CA ILE A 119 4.58 -25.57 -20.70
C ILE A 119 4.27 -24.62 -21.87
N TRP A 120 3.58 -23.51 -21.56
CA TRP A 120 3.35 -22.39 -22.48
C TRP A 120 4.38 -21.27 -22.30
N ALA A 121 4.68 -20.91 -21.05
CA ALA A 121 5.69 -19.91 -20.69
C ALA A 121 6.32 -20.27 -19.34
N ARG A 122 7.51 -19.72 -19.05
CA ARG A 122 8.30 -20.03 -17.86
C ARG A 122 8.92 -18.80 -17.21
N GLY A 123 9.57 -18.99 -16.07
CA GLY A 123 10.32 -17.94 -15.40
C GLY A 123 9.46 -17.08 -14.49
N PHE A 124 8.38 -17.62 -13.94
CA PHE A 124 7.54 -16.93 -12.95
C PHE A 124 7.88 -17.37 -11.52
N ARG A 125 7.63 -16.51 -10.54
CA ARG A 125 7.74 -16.84 -9.12
C ARG A 125 6.41 -17.35 -8.58
N ASN A 126 5.40 -16.51 -8.57
CA ASN A 126 4.06 -16.80 -8.10
C ASN A 126 3.01 -16.08 -8.97
N PRO A 127 2.78 -16.57 -10.20
CA PRO A 127 1.83 -15.99 -11.12
C PRO A 127 0.41 -16.10 -10.56
N TYR A 128 -0.17 -14.98 -10.11
CA TYR A 128 -1.40 -14.96 -9.34
C TYR A 128 -2.64 -14.72 -10.23
N GLU A 129 -3.21 -13.53 -10.31
CA GLU A 129 -4.30 -13.27 -11.27
C GLU A 129 -3.77 -12.95 -12.66
N TRP A 130 -4.50 -13.47 -13.65
CA TRP A 130 -4.18 -13.28 -15.06
C TRP A 130 -5.46 -13.34 -15.89
N SER A 131 -5.46 -12.72 -17.06
CA SER A 131 -6.61 -12.71 -17.97
C SER A 131 -6.19 -12.55 -19.42
N PHE A 132 -7.04 -13.03 -20.32
CA PHE A 132 -6.96 -12.65 -21.73
C PHE A 132 -7.76 -11.37 -21.97
N ASP A 133 -7.21 -10.51 -22.81
CA ASP A 133 -7.95 -9.43 -23.45
C ASP A 133 -8.59 -9.89 -24.77
N ASP A 134 -9.47 -9.08 -25.35
CA ASP A 134 -10.23 -9.41 -26.57
C ASP A 134 -9.35 -9.64 -27.80
N ASP A 135 -8.13 -9.09 -27.80
CA ASP A 135 -7.14 -9.30 -28.85
C ASP A 135 -6.31 -10.59 -28.67
N GLY A 136 -6.58 -11.35 -27.61
CA GLY A 136 -5.85 -12.57 -27.27
C GLY A 136 -4.55 -12.34 -26.50
N THR A 137 -4.23 -11.11 -26.11
CA THR A 137 -3.09 -10.81 -25.21
C THR A 137 -3.37 -11.38 -23.82
N LEU A 138 -2.45 -12.21 -23.32
CA LEU A 138 -2.48 -12.72 -21.94
C LEU A 138 -1.76 -11.72 -21.02
N TRP A 139 -2.49 -11.14 -20.07
CA TRP A 139 -1.97 -10.29 -19.01
C TRP A 139 -1.87 -11.04 -17.69
N LEU A 140 -0.79 -10.85 -16.94
CA LEU A 140 -0.51 -11.60 -15.73
C LEU A 140 0.11 -10.70 -14.66
N GLY A 141 -0.30 -10.85 -13.40
CA GLY A 141 0.44 -10.33 -12.24
C GLY A 141 1.31 -11.43 -11.63
N ASP A 142 2.62 -11.18 -11.50
CA ASP A 142 3.55 -12.09 -10.82
C ASP A 142 4.02 -11.49 -9.50
N VAL A 143 3.84 -12.25 -8.41
CA VAL A 143 4.25 -11.83 -7.07
C VAL A 143 5.72 -12.15 -6.87
N GLY A 144 6.55 -11.10 -6.84
CA GLY A 144 7.98 -11.23 -6.63
C GLY A 144 8.35 -11.50 -5.17
N ALA A 145 9.65 -11.54 -4.90
CA ALA A 145 10.19 -11.98 -3.62
C ALA A 145 10.35 -10.85 -2.61
N ASP A 146 11.48 -10.16 -2.68
CA ASP A 146 11.86 -9.20 -1.65
C ASP A 146 11.67 -7.76 -2.13
N SER A 147 11.55 -7.51 -3.44
CA SER A 147 11.86 -6.21 -4.02
C SER A 147 10.91 -5.72 -5.10
N ARG A 148 10.33 -6.59 -5.94
CA ARG A 148 9.56 -6.18 -7.11
C ARG A 148 8.27 -6.96 -7.27
N GLU A 149 7.26 -6.26 -7.75
CA GLU A 149 5.98 -6.81 -8.18
C GLU A 149 5.81 -6.53 -9.68
N GLU A 150 5.27 -7.47 -10.44
CA GLU A 150 5.32 -7.43 -11.92
C GLU A 150 3.94 -7.53 -12.58
N VAL A 151 3.78 -6.80 -13.68
CA VAL A 151 2.72 -6.99 -14.67
C VAL A 151 3.34 -7.41 -15.99
N ASP A 152 2.99 -8.60 -16.44
CA ASP A 152 3.52 -9.22 -17.65
C ASP A 152 2.48 -9.32 -18.76
N ARG A 153 2.98 -9.25 -20.00
CA ARG A 153 2.26 -9.73 -21.19
C ARG A 153 2.87 -11.08 -21.58
N VAL A 154 2.14 -12.15 -21.30
CA VAL A 154 2.62 -13.52 -21.47
C VAL A 154 2.57 -13.94 -22.94
N VAL A 155 3.72 -14.30 -23.49
CA VAL A 155 3.85 -14.78 -24.88
C VAL A 155 4.29 -16.24 -24.93
N LYS A 156 4.01 -16.90 -26.05
CA LYS A 156 4.40 -18.28 -26.32
C LYS A 156 5.91 -18.47 -26.17
N GLY A 157 6.30 -19.37 -25.28
CA GLY A 157 7.70 -19.70 -25.00
C GLY A 157 8.46 -18.65 -24.18
N GLY A 158 7.79 -17.57 -23.75
CA GLY A 158 8.41 -16.48 -23.01
C GLY A 158 9.07 -16.93 -21.71
N ASN A 159 10.17 -16.26 -21.36
CA ASN A 159 10.91 -16.48 -20.13
C ASN A 159 10.95 -15.18 -19.31
N TYR A 160 10.19 -15.15 -18.21
CA TYR A 160 10.02 -13.98 -17.33
C TYR A 160 11.10 -13.87 -16.25
N GLY A 161 12.18 -14.65 -16.42
CA GLY A 161 13.44 -14.38 -15.74
C GLY A 161 13.56 -14.92 -14.33
N TRP A 162 12.50 -15.20 -13.58
CA TRP A 162 12.66 -15.73 -12.22
C TRP A 162 13.38 -17.10 -12.24
N ARG A 163 14.42 -17.34 -11.42
CA ARG A 163 15.01 -16.46 -10.38
C ARG A 163 16.31 -15.74 -10.82
N ILE A 164 16.60 -15.70 -12.11
CA ILE A 164 17.72 -14.90 -12.64
C ILE A 164 17.48 -13.40 -12.37
N ARG A 165 16.23 -12.95 -12.58
CA ARG A 165 15.76 -11.60 -12.28
C ARG A 165 14.48 -11.62 -11.43
N GLU A 166 14.21 -10.49 -10.78
CA GLU A 166 12.96 -10.16 -10.10
C GLU A 166 12.54 -8.78 -10.59
N GLY A 167 11.54 -8.68 -11.45
CA GLY A 167 11.40 -7.46 -12.25
C GLY A 167 12.52 -7.37 -13.30
N THR A 168 12.94 -6.15 -13.55
CA THR A 168 14.18 -5.87 -14.29
C THR A 168 15.43 -5.99 -13.41
N MET A 169 15.26 -6.22 -12.10
CA MET A 169 16.37 -6.29 -11.15
C MET A 169 17.11 -7.63 -11.26
N CYS A 170 18.43 -7.56 -11.36
CA CYS A 170 19.29 -8.74 -11.37
C CYS A 170 19.42 -9.35 -9.96
N VAL A 171 19.00 -10.61 -9.79
CA VAL A 171 19.10 -11.34 -8.51
C VAL A 171 20.45 -12.04 -8.39
N TYR A 172 20.98 -12.59 -9.48
CA TYR A 172 22.27 -13.29 -9.51
C TYR A 172 23.24 -12.72 -10.56
N PRO A 173 23.97 -11.63 -10.25
CA PRO A 173 25.03 -11.15 -11.13
C PRO A 173 26.17 -12.20 -11.29
N PRO A 174 26.73 -12.40 -12.49
CA PRO A 174 26.48 -11.68 -13.75
C PRO A 174 25.43 -12.33 -14.67
N ASP A 175 24.68 -13.33 -14.19
CA ASP A 175 23.86 -14.24 -15.00
C ASP A 175 22.62 -13.59 -15.65
N CYS A 176 22.38 -12.30 -15.37
CA CYS A 176 21.22 -11.54 -15.82
C CYS A 176 21.34 -10.96 -17.24
N GLY A 177 22.47 -11.11 -17.93
CA GLY A 177 22.70 -10.55 -19.27
C GLY A 177 22.12 -11.35 -20.44
N SER A 178 21.32 -12.39 -20.19
CA SER A 178 20.74 -13.23 -21.25
C SER A 178 19.75 -12.46 -22.13
N SER A 179 19.84 -12.62 -23.45
CA SER A 179 18.94 -12.00 -24.44
C SER A 179 17.56 -12.67 -24.53
N ASP A 180 17.34 -13.76 -23.80
CA ASP A 180 16.11 -14.56 -23.85
C ASP A 180 15.09 -14.19 -22.75
N LEU A 181 15.36 -13.13 -21.99
CA LEU A 181 14.49 -12.67 -20.91
C LEU A 181 13.49 -11.63 -21.40
N VAL A 182 12.23 -11.79 -21.00
CA VAL A 182 11.14 -10.85 -21.28
C VAL A 182 10.97 -9.95 -20.07
N ASP A 183 11.11 -8.65 -20.27
CA ASP A 183 10.89 -7.66 -19.21
C ASP A 183 9.39 -7.45 -18.95
N PRO A 184 8.98 -7.15 -17.70
CA PRO A 184 7.61 -6.83 -17.38
C PRO A 184 7.18 -5.53 -18.07
N VAL A 185 5.89 -5.43 -18.38
CA VAL A 185 5.29 -4.22 -18.98
C VAL A 185 5.22 -3.10 -17.95
N TYR A 186 5.10 -3.47 -16.68
CA TYR A 186 5.16 -2.57 -15.55
C TYR A 186 5.68 -3.34 -14.33
N GLU A 187 6.48 -2.68 -13.51
CA GLU A 187 6.93 -3.20 -12.22
C GLU A 187 6.85 -2.08 -11.18
N TYR A 188 6.69 -2.46 -9.91
CA TYR A 188 6.79 -1.52 -8.79
C TYR A 188 7.54 -2.14 -7.62
N SER A 189 8.08 -1.27 -6.76
CA SER A 189 8.88 -1.70 -5.61
C SER A 189 8.01 -2.10 -4.43
N HIS A 190 8.56 -2.90 -3.51
CA HIS A 190 7.89 -3.19 -2.23
C HIS A 190 7.77 -1.96 -1.29
N ASP A 191 8.34 -0.81 -1.69
CA ASP A 191 8.07 0.48 -1.04
C ASP A 191 6.70 1.06 -1.44
N GLU A 192 6.10 0.55 -2.52
CA GLU A 192 4.85 1.02 -3.10
C GLU A 192 3.67 0.03 -2.93
N GLY A 193 3.94 -1.24 -2.66
CA GLY A 193 2.97 -2.31 -2.40
C GLY A 193 3.68 -3.57 -1.88
N PHE A 194 2.99 -4.71 -1.75
CA PHE A 194 3.52 -5.90 -1.08
C PHE A 194 3.28 -7.23 -1.80
N ALA A 195 2.21 -7.31 -2.58
CA ALA A 195 1.83 -8.51 -3.31
C ALA A 195 0.82 -8.09 -4.38
N ILE A 196 1.25 -8.12 -5.65
CA ILE A 196 0.36 -7.82 -6.74
C ILE A 196 -0.76 -8.85 -6.82
N VAL A 197 -1.99 -8.39 -7.02
CA VAL A 197 -3.10 -9.26 -7.37
C VAL A 197 -2.99 -9.65 -8.84
N GLY A 198 -2.74 -8.66 -9.71
CA GLY A 198 -2.99 -8.76 -11.15
C GLY A 198 -4.40 -8.23 -11.47
N GLY A 199 -4.87 -8.44 -12.70
CA GLY A 199 -6.19 -7.97 -13.08
C GLY A 199 -6.52 -8.13 -14.56
N ARG A 200 -7.17 -7.11 -15.15
CA ARG A 200 -7.87 -7.21 -16.44
C ARG A 200 -7.84 -5.91 -17.22
N ILE A 201 -7.85 -6.00 -18.55
CA ILE A 201 -8.16 -4.85 -19.40
C ILE A 201 -9.63 -4.48 -19.20
N TYR A 202 -9.93 -3.22 -18.91
CA TYR A 202 -11.31 -2.77 -18.75
C TYR A 202 -12.00 -2.66 -20.12
N ARG A 203 -13.12 -3.37 -20.28
CA ARG A 203 -13.93 -3.43 -21.51
C ARG A 203 -15.40 -3.07 -21.28
N GLY A 204 -15.74 -2.64 -20.06
CA GLY A 204 -17.06 -2.14 -19.70
C GLY A 204 -17.40 -0.82 -20.38
N LYS A 205 -18.64 -0.36 -20.18
CA LYS A 205 -19.17 0.85 -20.81
C LYS A 205 -19.41 1.98 -19.81
N LYS A 206 -19.47 1.70 -18.50
CA LYS A 206 -19.77 2.69 -17.46
C LYS A 206 -18.60 3.63 -17.15
N LEU A 207 -17.37 3.23 -17.46
CA LEU A 207 -16.15 4.02 -17.27
C LEU A 207 -15.41 4.23 -18.61
N PRO A 208 -15.91 5.06 -19.53
CA PRO A 208 -15.32 5.22 -20.87
C PRO A 208 -13.83 5.56 -20.87
N TRP A 209 -13.37 6.34 -19.88
CA TRP A 209 -11.96 6.75 -19.75
C TRP A 209 -11.01 5.60 -19.37
N LEU A 210 -11.55 4.49 -18.85
CA LEU A 210 -10.79 3.31 -18.43
C LEU A 210 -10.68 2.26 -19.54
N VAL A 211 -11.47 2.40 -20.62
CA VAL A 211 -11.52 1.42 -21.72
C VAL A 211 -10.14 1.21 -22.33
N GLY A 212 -9.72 -0.06 -22.40
CA GLY A 212 -8.42 -0.47 -22.94
C GLY A 212 -7.24 -0.35 -21.97
N ARG A 213 -7.47 0.10 -20.73
CA ARG A 213 -6.44 0.18 -19.69
C ARG A 213 -6.41 -1.09 -18.86
N TYR A 214 -5.21 -1.55 -18.48
CA TYR A 214 -5.04 -2.69 -17.59
C TYR A 214 -5.24 -2.26 -16.15
N VAL A 215 -6.28 -2.77 -15.51
CA VAL A 215 -6.63 -2.48 -14.13
C VAL A 215 -6.13 -3.60 -13.24
N PHE A 216 -5.33 -3.26 -12.24
CA PHE A 216 -4.69 -4.17 -11.32
C PHE A 216 -4.66 -3.58 -9.92
N GLY A 217 -4.29 -4.38 -8.93
CA GLY A 217 -4.20 -3.89 -7.55
C GLY A 217 -3.24 -4.69 -6.71
N ASP A 218 -3.14 -4.30 -5.44
CA ASP A 218 -2.23 -4.88 -4.46
C ASP A 218 -3.00 -5.41 -3.25
N VAL A 219 -2.62 -6.63 -2.81
CA VAL A 219 -3.35 -7.38 -1.80
C VAL A 219 -3.41 -6.62 -0.48
N MET A 220 -2.27 -6.10 -0.02
CA MET A 220 -2.13 -5.58 1.34
C MET A 220 -2.59 -4.14 1.47
N THR A 221 -2.29 -3.32 0.47
CA THR A 221 -2.67 -1.90 0.47
C THR A 221 -4.12 -1.67 0.06
N GLY A 222 -4.72 -2.62 -0.68
CA GLY A 222 -6.03 -2.46 -1.28
C GLY A 222 -6.07 -1.40 -2.40
N GLN A 223 -4.92 -0.89 -2.83
CA GLN A 223 -4.86 0.08 -3.92
C GLN A 223 -5.20 -0.59 -5.25
N ILE A 224 -5.92 0.16 -6.09
CA ILE A 224 -6.29 -0.26 -7.44
C ILE A 224 -5.78 0.81 -8.40
N TRP A 225 -5.03 0.39 -9.40
CA TRP A 225 -4.44 1.24 -10.42
C TRP A 225 -4.86 0.82 -11.83
N ALA A 226 -4.69 1.74 -12.77
CA ALA A 226 -4.80 1.50 -14.20
C ALA A 226 -3.48 1.83 -14.89
N LEU A 227 -3.00 0.95 -15.77
CA LEU A 227 -1.89 1.26 -16.66
C LEU A 227 -2.38 2.06 -17.87
N TYR A 228 -1.69 3.14 -18.15
CA TYR A 228 -1.82 3.94 -19.36
C TYR A 228 -0.50 3.88 -20.13
N THR A 229 -0.54 3.41 -21.38
CA THR A 229 0.59 3.49 -22.30
C THR A 229 0.37 4.68 -23.21
N ASP A 230 1.28 5.65 -23.17
CA ASP A 230 1.20 6.81 -24.04
C ASP A 230 1.42 6.36 -25.50
N PRO A 231 0.49 6.69 -26.43
CA PRO A 231 0.54 6.18 -27.80
C PRO A 231 1.66 6.79 -28.64
N THR A 232 2.30 7.88 -28.18
CA THR A 232 3.35 8.59 -28.92
C THR A 232 4.74 8.20 -28.42
N THR A 233 4.91 8.13 -27.10
CA THR A 233 6.18 7.85 -26.43
C THR A 233 6.35 6.37 -26.11
N HIS A 234 5.28 5.57 -26.22
CA HIS A 234 5.21 4.17 -25.79
C HIS A 234 5.57 3.96 -24.31
N ARG A 235 5.56 5.03 -23.51
CA ARG A 235 5.84 4.95 -22.08
C ARG A 235 4.60 4.49 -21.32
N THR A 236 4.75 3.43 -20.54
CA THR A 236 3.73 2.97 -19.60
C THR A 236 3.85 3.75 -18.28
N THR A 237 2.73 4.27 -17.81
CA THR A 237 2.56 4.90 -16.49
C THR A 237 1.36 4.30 -15.77
N ARG A 238 1.34 4.34 -14.44
CA ARG A 238 0.15 3.97 -13.65
C ARG A 238 -0.62 5.19 -13.16
N GLU A 239 -1.92 5.06 -13.04
CA GLU A 239 -2.84 5.98 -12.38
C GLU A 239 -3.56 5.24 -11.27
N GLN A 240 -3.60 5.78 -10.04
CA GLN A 240 -4.43 5.19 -8.99
C GLN A 240 -5.89 5.58 -9.19
N ILE A 241 -6.75 4.58 -9.33
CA ILE A 241 -8.16 4.80 -9.72
C ILE A 241 -9.13 4.53 -8.57
N ALA A 242 -8.74 3.70 -7.59
CA ALA A 242 -9.54 3.39 -6.41
C ALA A 242 -8.68 2.81 -5.28
N THR A 243 -9.30 2.66 -4.10
CA THR A 243 -8.70 1.95 -2.97
C THR A 243 -9.80 1.25 -2.19
N THR A 244 -9.59 -0.01 -1.83
CA THR A 244 -10.44 -0.75 -0.92
C THR A 244 -10.00 -0.49 0.52
N ASN A 245 -10.94 -0.43 1.47
CA ASN A 245 -10.65 -0.35 2.91
C ASN A 245 -10.36 -1.74 3.53
N SER A 246 -9.89 -2.69 2.72
CA SER A 246 -9.63 -4.09 3.09
C SER A 246 -8.68 -4.71 2.06
N ILE A 247 -8.18 -5.92 2.35
CA ILE A 247 -7.31 -6.65 1.43
C ILE A 247 -8.05 -6.95 0.12
N LEU A 248 -7.35 -6.79 -0.99
CA LEU A 248 -7.84 -7.09 -2.33
C LEU A 248 -7.38 -8.49 -2.73
N THR A 249 -8.28 -9.38 -3.09
CA THR A 249 -7.90 -10.75 -3.52
C THR A 249 -8.08 -10.98 -5.00
N GLN A 250 -8.93 -10.19 -5.68
CA GLN A 250 -9.18 -10.36 -7.11
C GLN A 250 -9.76 -9.09 -7.72
N ILE A 251 -9.43 -8.83 -8.98
CA ILE A 251 -10.18 -7.96 -9.88
C ILE A 251 -10.88 -8.86 -10.91
N ALA A 252 -12.19 -9.02 -10.74
CA ALA A 252 -13.04 -9.82 -11.60
C ALA A 252 -13.86 -8.94 -12.54
N GLU A 253 -14.61 -9.58 -13.43
CA GLU A 253 -15.46 -8.94 -14.43
C GLU A 253 -16.87 -9.53 -14.31
N ASP A 254 -17.90 -8.67 -14.38
CA ASP A 254 -19.30 -9.11 -14.42
C ASP A 254 -19.80 -9.34 -15.86
N ALA A 255 -21.05 -9.79 -16.01
CA ALA A 255 -21.63 -10.09 -17.32
C ALA A 255 -21.74 -8.87 -18.26
N ASP A 256 -21.70 -7.65 -17.72
CA ASP A 256 -21.71 -6.40 -18.48
C ASP A 256 -20.30 -5.90 -18.82
N ARG A 257 -19.27 -6.71 -18.53
CA ARG A 257 -17.84 -6.36 -18.69
C ARG A 257 -17.37 -5.27 -17.72
N GLU A 258 -18.12 -5.02 -16.66
CA GLU A 258 -17.72 -4.08 -15.61
C GLU A 258 -16.83 -4.77 -14.60
N LEU A 259 -15.80 -4.06 -14.12
CA LEU A 259 -14.86 -4.64 -13.17
C LEU A 259 -15.39 -4.58 -11.73
N VAL A 260 -15.15 -5.67 -11.01
CA VAL A 260 -15.49 -5.81 -9.59
C VAL A 260 -14.24 -6.19 -8.79
N ALA A 261 -14.01 -5.47 -7.70
CA ALA A 261 -12.99 -5.81 -6.71
C ALA A 261 -13.57 -6.81 -5.70
N VAL A 262 -12.83 -7.89 -5.45
CA VAL A 262 -13.20 -8.92 -4.47
C VAL A 262 -12.34 -8.74 -3.23
N THR A 263 -13.00 -8.62 -2.08
CA THR A 263 -12.35 -8.48 -0.78
C THR A 263 -12.97 -9.49 0.20
N PRO A 264 -12.19 -10.29 0.94
CA PRO A 264 -12.72 -11.26 1.89
C PRO A 264 -13.65 -10.64 2.93
N GLY A 265 -14.73 -11.33 3.26
CA GLY A 265 -15.71 -10.88 4.27
C GLY A 265 -16.60 -9.71 3.83
N ARG A 266 -16.43 -9.19 2.60
CA ARG A 266 -17.37 -8.25 1.97
C ARG A 266 -17.85 -8.83 0.64
N GLY A 267 -19.04 -8.43 0.21
CA GLY A 267 -19.50 -8.73 -1.15
C GLY A 267 -18.60 -8.07 -2.21
N PRO A 268 -18.71 -8.48 -3.48
CA PRO A 268 -17.97 -7.86 -4.59
C PRO A 268 -18.29 -6.36 -4.68
N LEU A 269 -17.26 -5.54 -4.84
CA LEU A 269 -17.34 -4.08 -4.92
C LEU A 269 -17.23 -3.67 -6.40
N LYS A 270 -18.25 -3.00 -6.94
CA LYS A 270 -18.20 -2.50 -8.32
C LYS A 270 -17.34 -1.23 -8.41
N LEU A 271 -16.47 -1.16 -9.41
CA LEU A 271 -15.83 0.09 -9.76
C LEU A 271 -16.86 0.98 -10.46
N VAL A 272 -17.12 2.15 -9.90
CA VAL A 272 -18.10 3.12 -10.44
C VAL A 272 -17.41 4.44 -10.72
N ALA A 273 -17.94 5.19 -11.68
CA ALA A 273 -17.44 6.53 -11.92
C ALA A 273 -17.68 7.32 -10.62
N ASN A 274 -16.70 8.12 -10.22
CA ASN A 274 -16.98 9.14 -9.24
C ASN A 274 -17.89 10.18 -9.93
N THR A 275 -19.20 9.93 -9.92
CA THR A 275 -20.24 10.79 -10.52
C THR A 275 -20.60 11.96 -9.63
N GLU A 276 -20.09 11.95 -8.41
CA GLU A 276 -20.03 13.17 -7.65
C GLU A 276 -19.11 14.12 -8.44
N PRO A 277 -19.55 15.36 -8.71
CA PRO A 277 -18.58 16.37 -9.11
C PRO A 277 -17.43 16.26 -8.11
N PRO A 278 -16.16 16.37 -8.54
CA PRO A 278 -15.13 16.58 -7.54
C PRO A 278 -15.67 17.72 -6.70
N ARG A 279 -15.93 17.47 -5.41
CA ARG A 279 -16.31 18.52 -4.48
C ARG A 279 -15.02 19.29 -4.29
N ASP A 280 -14.60 19.97 -5.36
CA ASP A 280 -13.29 20.53 -5.50
C ASP A 280 -13.23 21.53 -4.38
N ALA A 281 -12.29 21.28 -3.47
CA ALA A 281 -11.86 22.34 -2.61
C ALA A 281 -11.53 23.53 -3.53
N PRO A 282 -11.96 24.75 -3.18
CA PRO A 282 -11.77 25.92 -4.03
C PRO A 282 -10.35 26.01 -4.61
N ARG A 283 -10.20 26.41 -5.87
CA ARG A 283 -8.87 26.42 -6.53
C ARG A 283 -7.88 27.32 -5.80
N LEU A 284 -8.37 28.39 -5.18
CA LEU A 284 -7.59 29.30 -4.36
C LEU A 284 -7.87 29.04 -2.88
N LEU A 285 -6.81 29.00 -2.06
CA LEU A 285 -6.93 28.75 -0.63
C LEU A 285 -7.75 29.84 0.07
N SER A 286 -7.65 31.10 -0.38
CA SER A 286 -8.44 32.21 0.14
C SER A 286 -9.96 31.98 0.05
N GLN A 287 -10.42 31.20 -0.94
CA GLN A 287 -11.84 30.88 -1.13
C GLN A 287 -12.34 29.80 -0.16
N THR A 288 -11.45 29.10 0.54
CA THR A 288 -11.81 28.06 1.50
C THR A 288 -12.26 28.62 2.85
N GLY A 289 -11.83 29.84 3.20
CA GLY A 289 -12.00 30.42 4.53
C GLY A 289 -11.22 29.70 5.65
N CYS A 290 -10.42 28.67 5.33
CA CYS A 290 -9.74 27.84 6.31
C CYS A 290 -8.42 28.43 6.83
N VAL A 291 -7.95 29.54 6.24
CA VAL A 291 -6.68 30.19 6.60
C VAL A 291 -6.86 31.70 6.59
N ASP A 292 -6.33 32.39 7.60
CA ASP A 292 -6.13 33.84 7.54
C ASP A 292 -4.96 34.11 6.60
N MET A 293 -5.26 34.60 5.39
CA MET A 293 -4.25 34.83 4.34
C MET A 293 -3.24 35.92 4.71
N GLN A 294 -3.55 36.79 5.68
CA GLN A 294 -2.61 37.80 6.19
C GLN A 294 -1.77 37.25 7.34
N HIS A 295 -2.35 36.35 8.14
CA HIS A 295 -1.70 35.75 9.30
C HIS A 295 -1.85 34.22 9.31
N PRO A 296 -1.20 33.48 8.38
CA PRO A 296 -1.42 32.04 8.20
C PRO A 296 -0.99 31.15 9.39
N ARG A 297 -0.34 31.74 10.40
CA ARG A 297 -0.03 31.09 11.70
C ARG A 297 -1.16 31.22 12.73
N LEU A 298 -2.15 32.06 12.47
CA LEU A 298 -3.30 32.29 13.34
C LEU A 298 -4.53 31.58 12.80
N ALA A 299 -5.41 31.15 13.71
CA ALA A 299 -6.66 30.51 13.34
C ALA A 299 -7.58 31.53 12.62
N ALA A 300 -8.09 31.13 11.46
CA ALA A 300 -9.20 31.84 10.81
C ALA A 300 -10.47 31.77 11.67
N PRO A 301 -11.42 32.71 11.53
CA PRO A 301 -12.70 32.67 12.24
C PRO A 301 -13.41 31.32 12.08
N GLY A 302 -13.84 30.72 13.20
CA GLY A 302 -14.52 29.42 13.20
C GLY A 302 -13.60 28.20 13.31
N LEU A 303 -12.27 28.39 13.29
CA LEU A 303 -11.30 27.32 13.52
C LEU A 303 -10.71 27.43 14.93
N ALA A 304 -10.50 26.28 15.57
CA ALA A 304 -9.74 26.18 16.81
C ALA A 304 -8.27 25.83 16.50
N PRO A 305 -7.29 26.56 17.07
CA PRO A 305 -5.90 26.18 16.95
C PRO A 305 -5.60 25.00 17.87
N TYR A 306 -4.65 24.16 17.47
CA TYR A 306 -4.09 23.13 18.32
C TYR A 306 -2.61 22.92 17.96
N ASP A 307 -1.85 22.37 18.90
CA ASP A 307 -0.48 21.94 18.68
C ASP A 307 -0.28 20.49 19.16
N VAL A 308 0.82 19.88 18.73
CA VAL A 308 1.15 18.49 19.04
C VAL A 308 2.48 18.47 19.78
N ALA A 309 2.54 17.76 20.91
CA ALA A 309 3.76 17.65 21.72
C ALA A 309 4.94 17.08 20.91
N MET A 310 4.70 16.05 20.10
CA MET A 310 5.72 15.43 19.27
C MET A 310 5.37 15.58 17.79
N GLN A 311 6.10 16.46 17.09
CA GLN A 311 5.84 16.75 15.70
C GLN A 311 6.37 15.66 14.75
N LEU A 312 5.60 15.41 13.69
CA LEU A 312 6.08 14.71 12.50
C LEU A 312 7.22 15.53 11.86
N TRP A 313 8.35 14.88 11.63
CA TRP A 313 9.50 15.41 10.91
C TRP A 313 9.11 15.69 9.46
N SER A 314 9.45 16.88 8.98
CA SER A 314 9.19 17.32 7.62
C SER A 314 10.28 18.30 7.20
N ASP A 315 11.53 17.84 7.28
CA ASP A 315 12.74 18.60 6.91
C ASP A 315 12.86 19.98 7.57
N GLY A 316 12.57 20.04 8.88
CA GLY A 316 12.64 21.28 9.65
C GLY A 316 11.50 22.28 9.41
N ALA A 317 10.46 21.92 8.66
CA ALA A 317 9.31 22.81 8.49
C ALA A 317 8.50 22.99 9.78
N ASP A 318 8.29 24.24 10.19
CA ASP A 318 7.32 24.60 11.22
C ASP A 318 5.90 24.34 10.71
N LYS A 319 4.97 24.14 11.64
CA LYS A 319 3.59 23.81 11.31
C LYS A 319 2.63 24.61 12.17
N ALA A 320 1.66 25.26 11.56
CA ALA A 320 0.47 25.76 12.23
C ALA A 320 -0.69 24.79 11.95
N ARG A 321 -1.48 24.44 12.98
CA ARG A 321 -2.57 23.47 12.85
C ARG A 321 -3.86 24.04 13.42
N PHE A 322 -4.93 23.76 12.70
CA PHE A 322 -6.26 24.21 13.06
C PHE A 322 -7.28 23.13 12.76
N ILE A 323 -8.42 23.20 13.43
CA ILE A 323 -9.53 22.29 13.24
C ILE A 323 -10.85 23.09 13.21
N ALA A 324 -11.71 22.77 12.25
CA ALA A 324 -13.07 23.25 12.17
C ALA A 324 -14.05 22.07 12.27
N LEU A 325 -15.12 22.28 13.01
CA LEU A 325 -16.27 21.37 13.06
C LEU A 325 -17.48 22.05 12.40
N PRO A 326 -18.35 21.30 11.70
CA PRO A 326 -19.64 21.81 11.27
C PRO A 326 -20.46 22.31 12.46
N GLN A 327 -21.34 23.29 12.21
CA GLN A 327 -22.21 23.84 13.24
C GLN A 327 -23.01 22.74 13.95
N ARG A 328 -23.04 22.78 15.28
CA ARG A 328 -23.76 21.84 16.16
C ARG A 328 -23.27 20.39 16.09
N SER A 329 -22.09 20.15 15.54
CA SER A 329 -21.42 18.85 15.61
C SER A 329 -20.36 18.86 16.71
N ALA A 330 -19.97 17.68 17.17
CA ALA A 330 -18.95 17.51 18.20
C ALA A 330 -18.13 16.25 17.91
N VAL A 331 -16.88 16.27 18.35
CA VAL A 331 -15.97 15.12 18.35
C VAL A 331 -16.45 14.12 19.38
N LYS A 332 -16.57 12.84 18.99
CA LYS A 332 -16.81 11.77 19.96
C LYS A 332 -15.47 11.23 20.45
N LEU A 333 -15.38 11.00 21.75
CA LEU A 333 -14.26 10.30 22.34
C LEU A 333 -14.52 8.79 22.32
N HIS A 334 -13.54 8.03 21.82
CA HIS A 334 -13.51 6.58 21.98
C HIS A 334 -12.86 6.19 23.32
N GLN A 335 -12.83 4.90 23.67
CA GLN A 335 -12.12 4.45 24.87
C GLN A 335 -10.65 4.84 24.77
N TYR A 336 -10.14 5.51 25.81
CA TYR A 336 -8.74 5.92 25.94
C TYR A 336 -7.84 4.70 25.79
N THR A 337 -7.27 4.54 24.61
CA THR A 337 -6.33 3.47 24.36
C THR A 337 -5.06 4.06 23.77
N PRO A 338 -3.90 3.64 24.30
CA PRO A 338 -2.60 3.97 23.69
C PRO A 338 -2.43 3.46 22.24
N THR A 339 -3.45 2.80 21.69
CA THR A 339 -3.56 2.24 20.33
C THR A 339 -4.30 3.16 19.34
N ALA A 340 -4.39 4.46 19.63
CA ALA A 340 -4.61 5.55 18.66
C ALA A 340 -6.02 5.77 18.13
N VAL A 341 -7.05 5.20 18.76
CA VAL A 341 -8.44 5.61 18.49
C VAL A 341 -8.97 6.40 19.65
N ASP A 342 -8.70 7.70 19.66
CA ASP A 342 -9.16 8.61 20.71
C ASP A 342 -10.37 9.45 20.26
N PHE A 343 -10.44 9.84 18.98
CA PHE A 343 -11.41 10.83 18.50
C PHE A 343 -12.07 10.43 17.17
N GLU A 344 -13.40 10.37 17.17
CA GLU A 344 -14.23 10.32 15.95
C GLU A 344 -14.60 11.75 15.57
N LEU A 345 -14.03 12.25 14.47
CA LEU A 345 -14.40 13.56 13.93
C LEU A 345 -15.72 13.47 13.17
N PRO A 346 -16.65 14.41 13.38
CA PRO A 346 -17.92 14.41 12.68
C PRO A 346 -17.73 14.65 11.18
N LYS A 347 -18.74 14.24 10.41
CA LYS A 347 -18.82 14.56 8.99
C LYS A 347 -18.83 16.07 8.78
N GLY A 348 -18.05 16.53 7.81
CA GLY A 348 -17.75 17.91 7.49
C GLY A 348 -16.63 18.54 8.33
N ALA A 349 -16.00 17.81 9.26
CA ALA A 349 -14.83 18.31 9.97
C ALA A 349 -13.66 18.56 9.02
N ILE A 350 -12.90 19.62 9.27
CA ILE A 350 -11.74 20.05 8.48
C ILE A 350 -10.54 20.16 9.40
N VAL A 351 -9.47 19.43 9.10
CA VAL A 351 -8.18 19.57 9.76
C VAL A 351 -7.24 20.29 8.81
N VAL A 352 -6.70 21.42 9.27
CA VAL A 352 -5.86 22.33 8.49
C VAL A 352 -4.44 22.26 9.02
N LYS A 353 -3.47 22.18 8.12
CA LYS A 353 -2.04 22.25 8.47
C LYS A 353 -1.29 23.09 7.45
N THR A 354 -0.70 24.19 7.90
CA THR A 354 0.16 25.05 7.08
C THR A 354 1.62 24.81 7.45
N PHE A 355 2.45 24.53 6.46
CA PHE A 355 3.88 24.28 6.60
C PHE A 355 4.67 25.55 6.26
N PHE A 356 5.68 25.84 7.06
CA PHE A 356 6.55 26.99 6.88
C PHE A 356 8.02 26.57 6.80
N LEU A 357 8.75 27.12 5.85
CA LEU A 357 10.21 27.08 5.82
C LEU A 357 10.74 28.50 5.96
N GLU A 358 11.71 28.71 6.84
CA GLU A 358 12.30 30.04 7.12
C GLU A 358 11.23 31.10 7.43
N GLY A 359 10.18 30.71 8.15
CA GLY A 359 9.06 31.58 8.52
C GLY A 359 8.03 31.85 7.41
N ARG A 360 8.27 31.40 6.18
CA ARG A 360 7.37 31.60 5.03
C ARG A 360 6.45 30.40 4.80
N PRO A 361 5.14 30.61 4.57
CA PRO A 361 4.25 29.49 4.23
C PRO A 361 4.60 28.96 2.84
N ILE A 362 4.65 27.63 2.71
CA ILE A 362 4.99 26.95 1.45
C ILE A 362 3.92 25.96 0.99
N GLU A 363 3.15 25.43 1.94
CA GLU A 363 2.10 24.46 1.69
C GLU A 363 0.99 24.61 2.74
N THR A 364 -0.27 24.51 2.32
CA THR A 364 -1.39 24.23 3.24
C THR A 364 -2.05 22.93 2.83
N ARG A 365 -2.19 21.99 3.78
CA ARG A 365 -2.97 20.77 3.61
C ARG A 365 -4.29 20.88 4.33
N LEU A 366 -5.37 20.52 3.63
CA LEU A 366 -6.70 20.33 4.21
C LEU A 366 -7.01 18.84 4.20
N LEU A 367 -7.43 18.31 5.34
CA LEU A 367 -7.99 16.97 5.46
C LEU A 367 -9.46 17.10 5.88
N VAL A 368 -10.37 16.76 4.97
CA VAL A 368 -11.81 17.02 5.12
C VAL A 368 -12.57 15.71 5.22
N ASN A 369 -13.38 15.51 6.26
CA ASN A 369 -14.23 14.34 6.43
C ASN A 369 -15.55 14.49 5.66
N HIS A 370 -15.59 14.18 4.38
CA HIS A 370 -16.80 14.35 3.58
C HIS A 370 -17.90 13.30 3.91
N ASP A 371 -19.15 13.66 3.61
CA ASP A 371 -20.33 12.82 3.73
C ASP A 371 -20.90 12.46 2.34
N PRO A 372 -21.08 11.16 2.00
CA PRO A 372 -20.78 9.95 2.78
C PRO A 372 -19.32 9.45 2.70
N GLU A 373 -18.46 10.12 1.93
CA GLU A 373 -17.27 9.52 1.32
C GLU A 373 -16.07 9.37 2.27
N GLY A 374 -16.10 10.02 3.44
CA GLY A 374 -15.01 10.00 4.42
C GLY A 374 -13.91 11.01 4.12
N PHE A 375 -12.74 10.79 4.71
CA PHE A 375 -11.64 11.75 4.62
C PHE A 375 -11.08 11.89 3.20
N ARG A 376 -10.80 13.13 2.77
CA ARG A 376 -10.04 13.48 1.56
C ARG A 376 -8.96 14.53 1.89
N GLY A 377 -7.77 14.36 1.31
CA GLY A 377 -6.65 15.28 1.48
C GLY A 377 -6.49 16.22 0.28
N TYR A 378 -6.19 17.50 0.55
CA TYR A 378 -5.98 18.55 -0.46
C TYR A 378 -4.69 19.30 -0.14
N SER A 379 -3.79 19.43 -1.12
CA SER A 379 -2.51 20.12 -0.98
C SER A 379 -2.52 21.42 -1.78
N TYR A 380 -2.28 22.56 -1.12
CA TYR A 380 -2.20 23.88 -1.73
C TYR A 380 -0.76 24.37 -1.71
N GLU A 381 -0.24 24.80 -2.86
CA GLU A 381 1.08 25.45 -2.96
C GLU A 381 0.94 26.95 -2.82
N TRP A 382 1.64 27.53 -1.86
CA TRP A 382 1.73 28.99 -1.71
C TRP A 382 2.59 29.61 -2.81
N ASN A 383 2.17 30.78 -3.29
CA ASN A 383 2.97 31.57 -4.21
C ASN A 383 4.21 32.18 -3.52
N ASP A 384 5.19 32.61 -4.30
CA ASP A 384 6.46 33.14 -3.77
C ASP A 384 6.31 34.47 -3.02
N ARG A 385 5.14 35.11 -3.05
CA ARG A 385 4.84 36.32 -2.26
C ARG A 385 4.12 36.01 -0.95
N ALA A 386 3.78 34.75 -0.69
CA ALA A 386 2.98 34.31 0.44
C ALA A 386 1.63 35.03 0.56
N THR A 387 1.00 35.38 -0.57
CA THR A 387 -0.30 36.09 -0.57
C THR A 387 -1.49 35.21 -0.97
N GLU A 388 -1.23 34.07 -1.62
CA GLU A 388 -2.25 33.14 -2.09
C GLU A 388 -1.64 31.74 -2.20
N ALA A 389 -2.47 30.71 -2.12
CA ALA A 389 -2.09 29.34 -2.43
C ALA A 389 -3.07 28.68 -3.41
N THR A 390 -2.54 27.88 -4.35
CA THR A 390 -3.34 27.21 -5.38
C THR A 390 -3.40 25.71 -5.12
N LEU A 391 -4.59 25.12 -5.23
CA LEU A 391 -4.78 23.68 -5.12
C LEU A 391 -3.98 22.96 -6.22
N LEU A 392 -3.25 21.92 -5.82
CA LEU A 392 -2.55 21.04 -6.74
C LEU A 392 -3.47 19.91 -7.21
N ASP A 393 -3.40 19.61 -8.52
CA ASP A 393 -4.18 18.53 -9.14
C ASP A 393 -3.58 17.14 -8.87
N ASP A 394 -2.26 17.08 -8.70
CA ASP A 394 -1.51 15.85 -8.44
C ASP A 394 -0.25 16.14 -7.61
N LEU A 395 0.57 15.12 -7.35
CA LEU A 395 1.85 15.25 -6.67
C LEU A 395 2.74 16.27 -7.37
N LYS A 396 3.52 16.99 -6.56
CA LYS A 396 4.53 17.91 -7.05
C LYS A 396 5.78 17.82 -6.18
N LYS A 397 6.94 17.86 -6.81
CA LYS A 397 8.23 18.06 -6.13
C LYS A 397 8.76 19.44 -6.49
N LYS A 398 9.27 20.17 -5.50
CA LYS A 398 9.86 21.51 -5.70
C LYS A 398 11.05 21.68 -4.77
N ARG A 399 12.16 22.16 -5.32
CA ARG A 399 13.29 22.63 -4.52
C ARG A 399 12.93 23.94 -3.85
N ILE A 400 12.97 24.00 -2.51
CA ILE A 400 12.75 25.21 -1.72
C ILE A 400 13.94 25.40 -0.79
N GLY A 401 14.80 26.38 -1.09
CA GLY A 401 16.07 26.56 -0.37
C GLY A 401 16.93 25.30 -0.48
N ASN A 402 17.24 24.70 0.66
CA ASN A 402 18.01 23.46 0.75
C ASN A 402 17.16 22.18 0.89
N VAL A 403 15.83 22.27 0.78
CA VAL A 403 14.89 21.16 0.96
C VAL A 403 14.26 20.76 -0.38
N ASP A 404 14.16 19.46 -0.64
CA ASP A 404 13.35 18.93 -1.75
C ASP A 404 11.94 18.68 -1.25
N TRP A 405 11.08 19.68 -1.40
CA TRP A 405 9.72 19.63 -0.88
C TRP A 405 8.83 18.73 -1.72
N HIS A 406 8.15 17.80 -1.07
CA HIS A 406 7.20 16.88 -1.69
C HIS A 406 5.76 17.24 -1.28
N TYR A 407 5.00 17.76 -2.24
CA TYR A 407 3.56 17.93 -2.14
C TYR A 407 2.88 16.60 -2.50
N PRO A 408 2.19 15.93 -1.56
CA PRO A 408 1.54 14.66 -1.84
C PRO A 408 0.32 14.85 -2.74
N SER A 409 0.10 13.90 -3.65
CA SER A 409 -1.18 13.77 -4.34
C SER A 409 -2.31 13.40 -3.37
N ARG A 410 -3.57 13.55 -3.81
CA ARG A 410 -4.75 13.13 -3.05
C ARG A 410 -4.65 11.68 -2.58
N ALA A 411 -4.10 10.80 -3.42
CA ALA A 411 -3.88 9.40 -3.10
C ALA A 411 -2.73 9.19 -2.10
N GLN A 412 -1.60 9.87 -2.28
CA GLN A 412 -0.44 9.77 -1.39
C GLN A 412 -0.73 10.26 0.03
N CYS A 413 -1.72 11.15 0.23
CA CYS A 413 -2.20 11.48 1.57
C CYS A 413 -2.55 10.22 2.38
N PHE A 414 -3.16 9.22 1.74
CA PHE A 414 -3.63 8.01 2.43
C PHE A 414 -2.57 6.93 2.62
N ALA A 415 -1.33 7.16 2.15
CA ALA A 415 -0.19 6.33 2.55
C ALA A 415 0.09 6.45 4.05
N CYS A 416 -0.04 7.66 4.60
CA CYS A 416 0.13 7.90 6.05
C CYS A 416 -1.20 8.00 6.79
N HIS A 417 -2.24 8.53 6.15
CA HIS A 417 -3.57 8.70 6.76
C HIS A 417 -4.41 7.40 6.65
N THR A 418 -3.88 6.30 7.20
CA THR A 418 -4.50 4.96 7.14
C THR A 418 -5.66 4.82 8.12
N GLY A 419 -6.52 3.82 7.92
CA GLY A 419 -7.58 3.49 8.89
C GLY A 419 -7.02 3.08 10.26
N ALA A 420 -5.89 2.38 10.30
CA ALA A 420 -5.22 2.00 11.55
C ALA A 420 -4.58 3.18 12.30
N ALA A 421 -4.32 4.29 11.61
CA ALA A 421 -3.83 5.54 12.18
C ALA A 421 -4.95 6.59 12.31
N ASP A 422 -6.22 6.15 12.32
CA ASP A 422 -7.40 6.99 12.55
C ASP A 422 -7.63 8.11 11.55
N ARG A 423 -6.95 8.04 10.40
CA ARG A 423 -6.97 9.05 9.34
C ARG A 423 -6.48 10.43 9.75
N VAL A 424 -6.41 10.84 11.02
CA VAL A 424 -5.96 12.18 11.45
C VAL A 424 -4.71 12.11 12.31
N LEU A 425 -3.57 12.39 11.69
CA LEU A 425 -2.27 12.30 12.34
C LEU A 425 -2.03 13.45 13.32
N GLY A 426 -1.81 13.12 14.59
CA GLY A 426 -1.42 14.07 15.64
C GLY A 426 -2.58 14.72 16.40
N PHE A 427 -3.83 14.50 16.01
CA PHE A 427 -5.00 14.94 16.80
C PHE A 427 -5.49 13.76 17.66
N LEU A 428 -4.81 13.53 18.78
CA LEU A 428 -5.05 12.43 19.73
C LEU A 428 -4.68 12.86 21.15
N VAL A 429 -5.24 12.22 22.17
CA VAL A 429 -5.19 12.69 23.57
C VAL A 429 -3.75 12.92 24.04
N PRO A 430 -2.82 11.95 23.93
CA PRO A 430 -1.41 12.19 24.30
C PRO A 430 -0.72 13.37 23.62
N GLN A 431 -1.11 13.71 22.39
CA GLN A 431 -0.52 14.84 21.64
C GLN A 431 -1.10 16.18 22.09
N LEU A 432 -2.37 16.21 22.49
CA LEU A 432 -3.09 17.43 22.90
C LEU A 432 -3.03 17.69 24.41
N ASN A 433 -2.65 16.70 25.22
CA ASN A 433 -2.54 16.83 26.66
C ASN A 433 -1.27 17.60 27.08
N ASN A 434 -1.16 18.85 26.67
CA ASN A 434 -0.10 19.78 27.04
C ASN A 434 -0.65 21.22 27.13
N GLN A 435 0.17 22.13 27.64
CA GLN A 435 -0.17 23.54 27.77
C GLN A 435 0.11 24.28 26.46
N MET A 436 -0.84 25.10 26.00
CA MET A 436 -0.69 25.96 24.84
C MET A 436 -1.02 27.41 25.20
N SER A 437 -0.28 28.36 24.61
CA SER A 437 -0.58 29.79 24.69
C SER A 437 -1.59 30.19 23.63
N TYR A 438 -2.63 30.94 24.04
CA TYR A 438 -3.68 31.43 23.15
C TYR A 438 -3.54 32.93 22.87
N ARG A 439 -4.31 33.44 21.91
CA ARG A 439 -4.18 34.80 21.36
C ARG A 439 -4.46 35.91 22.39
N ASP A 440 -5.36 35.64 23.32
CA ASP A 440 -5.74 36.46 24.47
C ASP A 440 -4.72 36.37 25.63
N GLY A 441 -3.64 35.61 25.45
CA GLY A 441 -2.49 35.59 26.35
C GLY A 441 -2.60 34.61 27.51
N HIS A 442 -3.74 33.91 27.67
CA HIS A 442 -3.80 32.82 28.64
C HIS A 442 -3.06 31.58 28.14
N VAL A 443 -2.68 30.75 29.10
CA VAL A 443 -2.07 29.44 28.87
C VAL A 443 -2.99 28.41 29.49
N ARG A 444 -3.36 27.39 28.71
CA ARG A 444 -4.27 26.34 29.17
C ARG A 444 -3.98 25.01 28.49
N ASN A 445 -4.32 23.92 29.17
CA ASN A 445 -4.33 22.60 28.57
C ASN A 445 -5.26 22.57 27.35
N GLN A 446 -4.82 22.03 26.22
CA GLN A 446 -5.60 22.08 24.99
C GLN A 446 -6.90 21.29 25.06
N LEU A 447 -6.94 20.18 25.82
CA LEU A 447 -8.18 19.40 26.01
C LEU A 447 -9.23 20.21 26.77
N ASP A 448 -8.83 20.89 27.84
CA ASP A 448 -9.72 21.78 28.61
C ASP A 448 -10.21 22.97 27.78
N GLU A 449 -9.33 23.53 26.93
CA GLU A 449 -9.69 24.63 26.06
C GLU A 449 -10.68 24.20 24.97
N LEU A 450 -10.44 23.05 24.32
CA LEU A 450 -11.36 22.51 23.32
C LEU A 450 -12.71 22.15 23.95
N ASP A 451 -12.73 21.55 25.14
CA ASP A 451 -13.95 21.25 25.87
C ASP A 451 -14.75 22.52 26.22
N ALA A 452 -14.07 23.57 26.71
CA ALA A 452 -14.71 24.86 26.97
C ALA A 452 -15.30 25.53 25.72
N ARG A 453 -14.81 25.18 24.53
CA ARG A 453 -15.36 25.61 23.23
C ARG A 453 -16.45 24.68 22.69
N GLY A 454 -16.83 23.65 23.42
CA GLY A 454 -17.86 22.69 23.05
C GLY A 454 -17.44 21.71 21.94
N PHE A 455 -16.13 21.44 21.80
CA PHE A 455 -15.65 20.52 20.75
C PHE A 455 -16.06 19.07 20.99
N PHE A 456 -16.28 18.64 22.23
CA PHE A 456 -16.52 17.24 22.57
C PHE A 456 -18.00 16.97 22.84
N ALA A 457 -18.49 15.83 22.33
CA ALA A 457 -19.84 15.36 22.59
C ALA A 457 -20.05 14.99 24.08
N THR A 458 -18.97 14.53 24.71
CA THR A 458 -18.86 14.25 26.14
C THR A 458 -17.54 14.83 26.61
N SER A 459 -17.54 15.58 27.71
CA SER A 459 -16.30 16.17 28.24
C SER A 459 -15.26 15.09 28.57
N PRO A 460 -13.98 15.29 28.19
CA PRO A 460 -12.92 14.39 28.56
C PRO A 460 -12.66 14.44 30.10
N PRO A 461 -12.09 13.38 30.70
CA PRO A 461 -11.56 13.42 32.05
C PRO A 461 -10.57 14.55 32.24
N ALA A 462 -10.36 14.92 33.51
CA ALA A 462 -9.40 15.95 33.85
C ALA A 462 -8.00 15.61 33.29
N PRO A 463 -7.29 16.54 32.63
CA PRO A 463 -6.08 16.23 31.86
C PRO A 463 -4.97 15.52 32.65
N TYR A 464 -4.88 15.73 33.96
CA TYR A 464 -3.89 15.07 34.83
C TYR A 464 -4.11 13.55 34.97
N THR A 465 -5.26 13.01 34.58
CA THR A 465 -5.54 11.56 34.55
C THR A 465 -5.29 10.92 33.19
N LEU A 466 -5.03 11.73 32.17
CA LEU A 466 -4.87 11.30 30.79
C LEU A 466 -3.38 11.16 30.42
N PRO A 467 -3.03 10.27 29.47
CA PRO A 467 -1.67 10.18 28.97
C PRO A 467 -1.24 11.48 28.27
N ALA A 468 0.05 11.78 28.29
CA ALA A 468 0.67 12.91 27.61
C ALA A 468 2.01 12.48 26.99
N PHE A 469 2.28 12.93 25.77
CA PHE A 469 3.60 12.81 25.17
C PHE A 469 4.52 13.94 25.64
N VAL A 470 5.81 13.63 25.70
CA VAL A 470 6.84 14.63 25.94
C VAL A 470 7.00 15.53 24.73
N ASP A 471 7.36 16.78 24.97
CA ASP A 471 7.67 17.72 23.90
C ASP A 471 8.94 17.28 23.15
N ARG A 472 8.99 17.51 21.83
CA ARG A 472 10.15 17.24 21.00
C ARG A 472 11.41 17.91 21.55
N ASP A 473 11.29 19.14 22.03
CA ASP A 473 12.43 19.95 22.48
C ASP A 473 12.68 19.85 23.99
N ASP A 474 11.97 18.97 24.71
CA ASP A 474 12.22 18.76 26.14
C ASP A 474 13.54 18.00 26.36
N THR A 475 14.58 18.75 26.74
CA THR A 475 15.91 18.23 27.05
C THR A 475 15.99 17.46 28.36
N ARG A 476 14.93 17.49 29.19
CA ARG A 476 14.87 16.77 30.48
C ARG A 476 14.08 15.47 30.40
N ALA A 477 13.34 15.25 29.31
CA ALA A 477 12.60 14.03 29.10
C ALA A 477 13.54 12.82 29.04
N ASP A 478 13.14 11.71 29.68
CA ASP A 478 13.78 10.41 29.52
C ASP A 478 13.77 9.96 28.05
N ASP A 479 14.87 9.38 27.57
CA ASP A 479 15.02 8.99 26.17
C ASP A 479 14.04 7.90 25.75
N GLY A 480 13.59 7.03 26.65
CA GLY A 480 12.55 6.03 26.36
C GLY A 480 11.17 6.65 26.17
N ALA A 481 10.79 7.61 27.01
CA ALA A 481 9.56 8.37 26.84
C ALA A 481 9.59 9.19 25.53
N TRP A 482 10.71 9.85 25.24
CA TRP A 482 10.89 10.62 24.02
C TRP A 482 10.89 9.74 22.77
N ALA A 483 11.62 8.63 22.77
CA ALA A 483 11.66 7.69 21.66
C ALA A 483 10.28 7.14 21.32
N ARG A 484 9.48 6.72 22.31
CA ARG A 484 8.11 6.22 22.07
C ARG A 484 7.20 7.28 21.47
N ALA A 485 7.27 8.51 21.94
CA ALA A 485 6.51 9.61 21.37
C ALA A 485 6.97 9.91 19.93
N TYR A 486 8.28 9.95 19.68
CA TYR A 486 8.85 10.19 18.36
C TYR A 486 8.44 9.11 17.36
N LEU A 487 8.63 7.84 17.71
CA LEU A 487 8.28 6.68 16.89
C LEU A 487 6.77 6.61 16.62
N HIS A 488 5.94 6.98 17.60
CA HIS A 488 4.51 7.10 17.38
C HIS A 488 4.20 8.16 16.31
N ALA A 489 4.72 9.37 16.49
CA ALA A 489 4.43 10.50 15.60
C ALA A 489 5.00 10.32 14.19
N ASN A 490 6.14 9.63 14.05
CA ASN A 490 6.92 9.59 12.81
C ASN A 490 6.88 8.24 12.08
N CYS A 491 6.57 7.14 12.76
CA CYS A 491 6.74 5.81 12.18
C CYS A 491 5.50 4.92 12.35
N SER A 492 4.74 5.08 13.43
CA SER A 492 3.66 4.15 13.77
C SER A 492 2.50 4.12 12.78
N HIS A 493 2.27 5.20 12.02
CA HIS A 493 1.20 5.24 11.01
C HIS A 493 1.39 4.18 9.90
N CYS A 494 2.64 3.80 9.63
CA CYS A 494 3.00 2.68 8.77
C CYS A 494 3.27 1.41 9.58
N HIS A 495 4.03 1.52 10.67
CA HIS A 495 4.51 0.37 11.47
C HIS A 495 3.60 0.11 12.66
N ARG A 496 2.44 -0.51 12.38
CA ARG A 496 1.48 -1.00 13.36
C ARG A 496 0.53 -2.02 12.71
N PRO A 497 -0.23 -2.82 13.48
CA PRO A 497 -1.28 -3.66 12.91
C PRO A 497 -2.25 -2.85 12.04
N GLY A 498 -2.43 -3.27 10.78
CA GLY A 498 -3.27 -2.56 9.79
C GLY A 498 -2.63 -1.29 9.18
N GLY A 499 -1.38 -0.97 9.52
CA GLY A 499 -0.57 0.03 8.85
C GLY A 499 0.05 -0.50 7.55
N GLY A 500 0.51 0.40 6.68
CA GLY A 500 1.08 0.07 5.37
C GLY A 500 2.59 -0.17 5.34
N GLY A 501 3.27 -0.27 6.49
CA GLY A 501 4.73 -0.41 6.58
C GLY A 501 5.19 -1.88 6.63
N ALA A 502 6.25 -2.20 5.90
CA ALA A 502 6.87 -3.52 5.91
C ALA A 502 7.53 -3.87 7.27
N GLY A 503 7.64 -5.17 7.57
CA GLY A 503 8.51 -5.67 8.64
C GLY A 503 7.86 -5.90 10.02
N GLY A 504 6.53 -5.85 10.14
CA GLY A 504 5.78 -6.34 11.31
C GLY A 504 5.99 -5.61 12.65
N ALA A 505 6.95 -4.67 12.71
CA ALA A 505 7.21 -3.85 13.89
C ALA A 505 5.98 -3.00 14.25
N ASN A 506 5.70 -2.92 15.54
CA ASN A 506 4.64 -2.08 16.06
C ASN A 506 5.23 -0.91 16.87
N LEU A 507 5.15 0.30 16.32
CA LEU A 507 5.82 1.47 16.85
C LEU A 507 4.85 2.46 17.50
N HIS A 508 3.59 2.09 17.73
CA HIS A 508 2.68 2.96 18.47
C HIS A 508 3.15 3.07 19.93
N ALA A 509 3.10 4.26 20.52
CA ALA A 509 3.58 4.53 21.89
C ALA A 509 2.99 3.60 22.97
N GLY A 510 1.77 3.11 22.75
CA GLY A 510 1.11 2.13 23.60
C GLY A 510 1.60 0.69 23.51
N ALA A 511 2.49 0.38 22.56
CA ALA A 511 2.84 -1.00 22.27
C ALA A 511 3.79 -1.51 23.37
N PRO A 512 3.58 -2.74 23.86
CA PRO A 512 4.55 -3.39 24.74
C PRO A 512 5.94 -3.44 24.08
N LEU A 513 7.02 -3.33 24.86
CA LEU A 513 8.38 -3.40 24.30
C LEU A 513 8.78 -4.81 23.82
N ASP A 514 8.08 -5.84 24.30
CA ASP A 514 8.23 -7.24 23.87
C ASP A 514 7.43 -7.55 22.59
N ASN A 515 6.89 -6.55 21.91
CA ASN A 515 6.11 -6.65 20.67
C ASN A 515 6.94 -7.02 19.41
N ASN A 516 7.98 -7.83 19.56
CA ASN A 516 8.90 -8.24 18.51
C ASN A 516 9.76 -7.13 17.89
N LEU A 517 9.82 -5.93 18.48
CA LEU A 517 10.73 -4.85 18.06
C LEU A 517 12.21 -5.31 17.94
N CYS A 518 12.62 -6.25 18.80
CA CYS A 518 13.97 -6.84 18.77
C CYS A 518 14.06 -8.17 18.00
N MET A 519 12.92 -8.74 17.57
CA MET A 519 12.85 -10.05 16.91
C MET A 519 12.70 -9.92 15.39
N PHE A 520 12.13 -8.81 14.91
CA PHE A 520 11.98 -8.57 13.49
C PHE A 520 13.31 -8.20 12.85
N GLU A 521 13.67 -8.92 11.81
CA GLU A 521 14.79 -8.60 10.94
C GLU A 521 14.30 -7.90 9.68
N GLY A 522 15.09 -6.97 9.18
CA GLY A 522 14.94 -6.42 7.85
C GLY A 522 16.29 -6.35 7.15
N LYS A 523 16.24 -6.27 5.82
CA LYS A 523 17.44 -6.21 5.00
C LYS A 523 17.82 -4.77 4.70
N ILE A 524 19.12 -4.47 4.78
CA ILE A 524 19.71 -3.21 4.35
C ILE A 524 21.15 -3.47 3.86
N ASP A 525 21.53 -2.90 2.71
CA ASP A 525 22.83 -3.14 2.06
C ASP A 525 23.20 -4.63 1.86
N GLY A 526 22.22 -5.52 1.75
CA GLY A 526 22.46 -6.95 1.64
C GLY A 526 22.61 -7.69 2.99
N GLU A 527 22.63 -6.99 4.11
CA GLU A 527 22.71 -7.55 5.46
C GLU A 527 21.34 -7.65 6.12
N ASN A 528 21.08 -8.75 6.84
CA ASN A 528 19.91 -8.86 7.71
C ASN A 528 20.25 -8.27 9.08
N MET A 529 19.41 -7.37 9.56
CA MET A 529 19.59 -6.68 10.84
C MET A 529 18.29 -6.67 11.62
N HIS A 530 18.36 -6.86 12.94
CA HIS A 530 17.21 -6.63 13.80
C HIS A 530 16.78 -5.16 13.76
N TRP A 531 15.48 -4.93 13.88
CA TRP A 531 14.88 -3.60 13.95
C TRP A 531 15.53 -2.76 15.05
N VAL A 532 15.60 -3.32 16.24
CA VAL A 532 16.37 -2.82 17.38
C VAL A 532 17.20 -3.97 17.96
N GLU A 533 18.52 -3.79 17.99
CA GLU A 533 19.44 -4.64 18.74
C GLU A 533 19.76 -3.94 20.08
N PRO A 534 19.26 -4.44 21.23
CA PRO A 534 19.42 -3.77 22.53
C PRO A 534 20.88 -3.47 22.88
N GLY A 535 21.18 -2.23 23.27
CA GLY A 535 22.51 -1.75 23.62
C GLY A 535 23.48 -1.62 22.44
N LYS A 536 23.03 -1.83 21.20
CA LYS A 536 23.87 -1.71 19.99
C LYS A 536 23.18 -0.87 18.91
N PRO A 537 23.04 0.46 19.12
CA PRO A 537 22.37 1.35 18.16
C PRO A 537 22.93 1.28 16.72
N ASP A 538 24.23 1.03 16.55
CA ASP A 538 24.86 0.88 15.24
C ASP A 538 24.47 -0.42 14.50
N LYS A 539 23.96 -1.41 15.24
CA LYS A 539 23.45 -2.68 14.70
C LYS A 539 21.93 -2.72 14.61
N SER A 540 21.26 -1.61 14.88
CA SER A 540 19.80 -1.48 14.80
C SER A 540 19.37 -0.90 13.46
N LEU A 541 18.54 -1.65 12.73
CA LEU A 541 18.05 -1.26 11.40
C LEU A 541 17.34 0.10 11.43
N ILE A 542 16.60 0.42 12.50
CA ILE A 542 15.85 1.68 12.60
C ILE A 542 16.78 2.90 12.53
N VAL A 543 17.90 2.87 13.23
CA VAL A 543 18.92 3.95 13.21
C VAL A 543 19.54 4.02 11.82
N ARG A 544 19.90 2.87 11.24
CA ARG A 544 20.50 2.79 9.91
C ARG A 544 19.60 3.34 8.82
N ARG A 545 18.28 3.14 8.88
CA ARG A 545 17.30 3.70 7.92
C ARG A 545 17.02 5.18 8.19
N MET A 546 17.02 5.64 9.43
CA MET A 546 16.88 7.07 9.76
C MET A 546 18.08 7.90 9.27
N ASP A 547 19.28 7.31 9.26
CA ASP A 547 20.54 7.99 8.90
C ASP A 547 20.91 7.89 7.40
N ARG A 548 19.97 7.48 6.54
CA ARG A 548 20.16 7.42 5.08
C ARG A 548 20.01 8.78 4.41
N ASP A 549 20.59 8.89 3.23
CA ASP A 549 20.41 9.99 2.28
C ASP A 549 19.83 9.54 0.93
N ASP A 550 19.51 8.25 0.79
CA ASP A 550 18.94 7.63 -0.41
C ASP A 550 17.44 7.30 -0.25
N GLY A 551 16.87 6.62 -1.25
CA GLY A 551 15.47 6.20 -1.25
C GLY A 551 15.09 5.18 -0.18
N SER A 552 16.05 4.57 0.52
CA SER A 552 15.79 3.61 1.60
C SER A 552 15.61 4.27 2.97
N ARG A 553 15.71 5.61 3.03
CA ARG A 553 15.49 6.38 4.26
C ARG A 553 14.09 6.19 4.81
N MET A 554 14.00 6.09 6.13
CA MET A 554 12.74 6.10 6.86
C MET A 554 12.64 7.33 7.78
N PRO A 555 11.50 8.03 7.79
CA PRO A 555 10.30 7.84 6.96
C PRO A 555 10.53 8.21 5.47
N PRO A 556 9.93 7.50 4.50
CA PRO A 556 10.24 7.67 3.08
C PRO A 556 9.47 8.83 2.43
N ILE A 557 8.40 9.30 3.07
CA ILE A 557 7.53 10.36 2.55
C ILE A 557 7.76 11.64 3.36
N GLY A 558 7.96 12.74 2.64
CA GLY A 558 8.06 14.08 3.23
C GLY A 558 9.35 14.33 4.01
N THR A 559 10.39 13.51 3.80
CA THR A 559 11.72 13.72 4.37
C THR A 559 12.81 13.59 3.30
N SER A 560 13.65 14.61 3.21
CA SER A 560 14.83 14.73 2.35
C SER A 560 16.10 15.03 3.16
N ILE A 561 15.96 15.39 4.44
CA ILE A 561 17.05 15.72 5.37
C ILE A 561 16.98 14.84 6.62
N ARG A 562 18.15 14.47 7.14
CA ARG A 562 18.30 13.69 8.37
C ARG A 562 17.83 14.48 9.60
N ASP A 563 17.02 13.84 10.45
CA ASP A 563 16.66 14.38 11.77
C ASP A 563 17.77 14.04 12.78
N ALA A 564 18.80 14.89 12.84
CA ALA A 564 19.98 14.64 13.68
C ALA A 564 19.65 14.52 15.18
N LEU A 565 18.66 15.28 15.68
CA LEU A 565 18.20 15.17 17.06
C LEU A 565 17.55 13.82 17.30
N ALA A 566 16.65 13.40 16.41
CA ALA A 566 15.99 12.10 16.54
C ALA A 566 16.96 10.94 16.44
N ILE A 567 17.90 10.98 15.49
CA ILE A 567 18.95 9.95 15.38
C ILE A 567 19.73 9.88 16.70
N LYS A 568 20.16 11.02 17.26
CA LYS A 568 20.89 11.05 18.53
C LYS A 568 20.08 10.44 19.68
N ARG A 569 18.80 10.82 19.83
CA ARG A 569 17.97 10.37 20.96
C ARG A 569 17.50 8.92 20.81
N ILE A 570 17.16 8.47 19.61
CA ILE A 570 16.87 7.05 19.34
C ILE A 570 18.11 6.19 19.61
N ARG A 571 19.30 6.65 19.25
CA ARG A 571 20.56 5.96 19.58
C ARG A 571 20.85 5.89 21.08
N ALA A 572 20.40 6.87 21.87
CA ALA A 572 20.57 6.88 23.33
C ALA A 572 19.53 5.99 24.04
N TRP A 573 18.34 5.87 23.45
CA TRP A 573 17.29 4.97 23.92
C TRP A 573 17.62 3.48 23.71
N ILE A 574 18.25 3.13 22.58
CA ILE A 574 18.70 1.77 22.25
C ILE A 574 19.95 1.42 23.05
#